data_AF-A0A1R1A3Q1-F1
#
_entry.id   AF-A0A1R1A3Q1-F1
#
_cell.length_a   1.000
_cell.length_b   1.000
_cell.length_c   1.000
_cell.angle_alpha   90.00
_cell.angle_beta   90.00
_cell.angle_gamma   90.00
#
_symmetry.space_group_name_H-M   'P 1'
#
loop_
_entity.id
_entity.type
_entity.pdbx_description
1 polymer ?
#
loop_
_entity_poly.entity_id
_entity_poly.type
_entity_poly.pdbx_seq_one_letter_code
_entity_poly.pdbx_strand_id
1 'polypeptide(L)'
;MLKLRSGRTLYYGKGDVLSYRTYAIPLSVKSIPQSTYTGDPNIIFAHNITFSVSSEVLLTSFTEGDNAQVVATDSMKNFILRQTAHYEGSTTEGLLAFISERFMERYSHIDAIEIRADRLPFNSVTIAEGSSWNDSQLVFRRSHNEHASASQKWIRTANSLQLAEHESALSHIQLIKVRGSSFYGFVRDEYTTLPESYDRPLFIFLHIFWTYEHAEDALDSRRGNYVPSEQIHDLAHTLFHLANSPSIQYLIYQIGKSILTTFPQLSEVRFESNNRTWETVMEPEHSAAAGVFTEPRPPYGFQGFTLTRADLIEGE
;
A
#
# COMPACT_ATOMS: atom_id res chain seq x y z
N MET A 1 -4.91 13.28 -11.15
CA MET A 1 -5.41 13.77 -12.47
C MET A 1 -4.80 15.11 -12.85
N LEU A 2 -4.07 15.17 -13.97
CA LEU A 2 -3.68 16.45 -14.59
C LEU A 2 -4.94 17.18 -15.09
N LYS A 3 -5.18 18.40 -14.63
CA LYS A 3 -6.18 19.27 -15.26
C LYS A 3 -5.54 19.90 -16.49
N LEU A 4 -6.19 19.78 -17.64
CA LEU A 4 -5.82 20.52 -18.84
C LEU A 4 -5.82 22.04 -18.55
N ARG A 5 -5.20 22.85 -19.41
CA ARG A 5 -5.21 24.33 -19.34
C ARG A 5 -6.62 24.91 -19.23
N SER A 6 -7.61 24.19 -19.75
CA SER A 6 -9.04 24.53 -19.69
C SER A 6 -9.74 24.10 -18.38
N GLY A 7 -9.04 23.47 -17.44
CA GLY A 7 -9.62 22.84 -16.25
C GLY A 7 -10.29 21.48 -16.50
N ARG A 8 -10.27 20.99 -17.74
CA ARG A 8 -10.90 19.73 -18.16
C ARG A 8 -10.11 18.50 -17.69
N THR A 9 -10.84 17.46 -17.28
CA THR A 9 -10.30 16.10 -17.11
C THR A 9 -10.18 15.42 -18.47
N LEU A 10 -8.97 15.04 -18.87
CA LEU A 10 -8.72 14.27 -20.08
C LEU A 10 -7.60 13.26 -19.80
N TYR A 11 -7.95 11.98 -19.84
CA TYR A 11 -6.99 10.89 -19.80
C TYR A 11 -7.62 9.63 -20.42
N TYR A 12 -6.78 8.70 -20.84
CA TYR A 12 -7.18 7.35 -21.20
C TYR A 12 -6.04 6.38 -20.86
N GLY A 13 -6.32 5.08 -20.83
CA GLY A 13 -5.33 4.13 -20.35
C GLY A 13 -5.74 2.67 -20.43
N LYS A 14 -5.03 1.86 -19.64
CA LYS A 14 -5.25 0.42 -19.49
C LYS A 14 -5.20 0.04 -18.01
N GLY A 15 -6.23 -0.64 -17.53
CA GLY A 15 -6.26 -1.30 -16.23
C GLY A 15 -6.11 -2.82 -16.40
N ASP A 16 -5.96 -3.52 -15.28
CA ASP A 16 -5.83 -4.98 -15.22
C ASP A 16 -4.71 -5.54 -16.09
N VAL A 17 -3.59 -4.82 -16.19
CA VAL A 17 -2.38 -5.31 -16.85
C VAL A 17 -1.62 -6.18 -15.87
N LEU A 18 -1.99 -7.46 -15.84
CA LEU A 18 -1.33 -8.48 -15.01
C LEU A 18 0.04 -8.83 -15.58
N SER A 19 1.09 -8.66 -14.78
CA SER A 19 2.47 -9.01 -15.10
C SER A 19 3.00 -10.01 -14.09
N TYR A 20 3.63 -11.08 -14.56
CA TYR A 20 4.24 -12.13 -13.74
C TYR A 20 5.67 -12.35 -14.21
N ARG A 21 6.63 -11.67 -13.58
CA ARG A 21 8.04 -11.86 -13.88
C ARG A 21 8.65 -12.83 -12.88
N THR A 22 9.34 -13.85 -13.38
CA THR A 22 10.12 -14.75 -12.53
C THR A 22 11.56 -14.27 -12.41
N TYR A 23 12.17 -14.50 -11.25
CA TYR A 23 13.59 -14.20 -10.99
C TYR A 23 13.98 -12.76 -11.32
N ALA A 24 13.18 -11.79 -10.82
CA ALA A 24 13.64 -10.40 -10.82
C ALA A 24 14.79 -10.21 -9.84
N ILE A 25 15.47 -9.06 -9.89
CA ILE A 25 16.60 -8.80 -8.99
C ILE A 25 16.13 -8.89 -7.53
N PRO A 26 16.80 -9.67 -6.66
CA PRO A 26 16.46 -9.78 -5.26
C PRO A 26 16.46 -8.41 -4.56
N LEU A 27 15.49 -8.21 -3.66
CA LEU A 27 15.47 -7.10 -2.74
C LEU A 27 16.24 -7.48 -1.47
N SER A 28 17.10 -6.59 -1.00
CA SER A 28 17.74 -6.67 0.32
C SER A 28 17.56 -5.33 1.02
N VAL A 29 17.24 -5.37 2.32
CA VAL A 29 16.91 -4.19 3.11
C VAL A 29 17.57 -4.24 4.48
N LYS A 30 17.72 -3.08 5.11
CA LYS A 30 18.25 -2.97 6.46
C LYS A 30 17.26 -3.58 7.46
N SER A 31 17.75 -4.39 8.39
CA SER A 31 16.91 -4.94 9.47
C SER A 31 16.51 -3.86 10.49
N ILE A 32 15.35 -4.06 11.10
CA ILE A 32 14.90 -3.30 12.26
C ILE A 32 14.57 -4.25 13.42
N PRO A 33 14.64 -3.83 14.69
CA PRO A 33 14.38 -4.71 15.83
C PRO A 33 13.00 -5.37 15.82
N GLN A 34 12.00 -4.72 15.23
CA GLN A 34 10.60 -5.16 15.24
C GLN A 34 10.23 -6.10 14.08
N SER A 35 11.14 -6.40 13.17
CA SER A 35 10.85 -7.24 12.00
C SER A 35 12.03 -8.14 11.66
N THR A 36 11.73 -9.40 11.36
CA THR A 36 12.72 -10.36 10.84
C THR A 36 12.92 -10.23 9.34
N TYR A 37 12.17 -9.34 8.65
CA TYR A 37 12.26 -9.16 7.21
C TYR A 37 13.57 -8.47 6.83
N THR A 38 14.33 -9.13 5.95
CA THR A 38 15.60 -8.63 5.40
C THR A 38 15.62 -8.52 3.88
N GLY A 39 14.52 -8.87 3.20
CA GLY A 39 14.41 -8.81 1.75
C GLY A 39 13.48 -9.85 1.15
N ASP A 40 13.39 -9.85 -0.18
CA ASP A 40 12.61 -10.78 -0.99
C ASP A 40 13.51 -11.31 -2.12
N PRO A 41 13.64 -12.64 -2.32
CA PRO A 41 14.42 -13.19 -3.42
C PRO A 41 13.84 -12.83 -4.81
N ASN A 42 12.61 -12.29 -4.86
CA ASN A 42 11.90 -11.89 -6.06
C ASN A 42 11.79 -13.01 -7.10
N ILE A 43 11.65 -14.26 -6.62
CA ILE A 43 11.40 -15.43 -7.48
C ILE A 43 10.12 -15.23 -8.28
N ILE A 44 9.08 -14.66 -7.66
CA ILE A 44 7.86 -14.20 -8.35
C ILE A 44 7.68 -12.71 -8.08
N PHE A 45 7.92 -11.90 -9.10
CA PHE A 45 7.73 -10.47 -9.10
C PHE A 45 6.49 -10.13 -9.95
N ALA A 46 5.32 -10.17 -9.29
CA ALA A 46 4.03 -10.09 -9.94
C ALA A 46 3.20 -8.88 -9.51
N HIS A 47 2.49 -8.28 -10.47
CA HIS A 47 1.77 -7.02 -10.29
C HIS A 47 0.48 -6.98 -11.12
N ASN A 48 -0.54 -6.30 -10.59
CA ASN A 48 -1.63 -5.75 -11.38
C ASN A 48 -1.38 -4.26 -11.62
N ILE A 49 -1.18 -3.84 -12.86
CA ILE A 49 -0.82 -2.47 -13.23
C ILE A 49 -2.01 -1.76 -13.88
N THR A 50 -2.29 -0.55 -13.38
CA THR A 50 -3.16 0.44 -14.03
C THR A 50 -2.30 1.62 -14.51
N PHE A 51 -2.48 2.01 -15.76
CA PHE A 51 -1.67 3.02 -16.43
C PHE A 51 -2.56 3.95 -17.24
N SER A 52 -2.39 5.26 -17.07
CA SER A 52 -3.13 6.26 -17.82
C SER A 52 -2.23 7.40 -18.26
N VAL A 53 -2.59 8.02 -19.38
CA VAL A 53 -1.85 9.14 -19.98
C VAL A 53 -2.77 10.33 -20.19
N SER A 54 -2.19 11.52 -20.08
CA SER A 54 -2.88 12.80 -20.33
C SER A 54 -2.02 13.69 -21.23
N SER A 55 -2.66 14.40 -22.15
CA SER A 55 -2.06 15.49 -22.94
C SER A 55 -3.13 16.32 -23.63
N GLU A 56 -2.84 17.61 -23.84
CA GLU A 56 -3.69 18.51 -24.64
C GLU A 56 -3.87 18.01 -26.08
N VAL A 57 -2.81 17.46 -26.68
CA VAL A 57 -2.84 17.02 -28.10
C VAL A 57 -3.77 15.84 -28.34
N LEU A 58 -4.19 15.15 -27.28
CA LEU A 58 -5.12 14.04 -27.34
C LEU A 58 -6.58 14.50 -27.43
N LEU A 59 -6.87 15.80 -27.30
CA LEU A 59 -8.25 16.32 -27.33
C LEU A 59 -9.00 15.95 -28.62
N THR A 60 -8.32 15.99 -29.76
CA THR A 60 -8.93 15.66 -31.07
C THR A 60 -9.39 14.20 -31.15
N SER A 61 -8.78 13.28 -30.39
CA SER A 61 -9.28 11.90 -30.30
C SER A 61 -10.67 11.81 -29.67
N PHE A 62 -11.04 12.75 -28.79
CA PHE A 62 -12.36 12.83 -28.17
C PHE A 62 -13.35 13.67 -28.99
N THR A 63 -12.92 14.81 -29.52
CA THR A 63 -13.81 15.78 -30.16
C THR A 63 -14.06 15.49 -31.64
N GLU A 64 -13.08 14.87 -32.31
CA GLU A 64 -13.08 14.67 -33.77
C GLU A 64 -12.94 13.19 -34.15
N GLY A 65 -12.65 12.31 -33.19
CA GLY A 65 -12.38 10.89 -33.44
C GLY A 65 -11.05 10.65 -34.16
N ASP A 66 -10.14 11.64 -34.13
CA ASP A 66 -8.81 11.51 -34.74
C ASP A 66 -7.87 10.69 -33.85
N ASN A 67 -7.50 9.51 -34.33
CA ASN A 67 -6.63 8.59 -33.63
C ASN A 67 -5.13 8.77 -33.95
N ALA A 68 -4.73 9.79 -34.71
CA ALA A 68 -3.34 9.97 -35.15
C ALA A 68 -2.32 10.07 -34.01
N GLN A 69 -2.72 10.66 -32.86
CA GLN A 69 -1.89 10.78 -31.65
C GLN A 69 -2.21 9.71 -30.58
N VAL A 70 -3.09 8.75 -30.89
CA VAL A 70 -3.51 7.75 -29.91
C VAL A 70 -2.56 6.57 -29.91
N VAL A 71 -1.93 6.31 -28.76
CA VAL A 71 -1.28 5.03 -28.48
C VAL A 71 -2.37 4.04 -28.10
N ALA A 72 -2.65 3.05 -28.95
CA ALA A 72 -3.67 2.04 -28.65
C ALA A 72 -3.45 1.42 -27.25
N THR A 73 -4.52 1.24 -26.48
CA THR A 73 -4.40 0.75 -25.09
C THR A 73 -3.87 -0.68 -25.02
N ASP A 74 -4.03 -1.49 -26.08
CA ASP A 74 -3.34 -2.78 -26.21
C ASP A 74 -1.82 -2.62 -26.39
N SER A 75 -1.38 -1.61 -27.13
CA SER A 75 0.04 -1.26 -27.24
C SER A 75 0.61 -0.81 -25.89
N MET A 76 -0.16 -0.11 -25.06
CA MET A 76 0.24 0.22 -23.69
C MET A 76 0.45 -1.04 -22.84
N LYS A 77 -0.49 -2.00 -22.89
CA LYS A 77 -0.33 -3.32 -22.23
C LYS A 77 0.95 -4.01 -22.71
N ASN A 78 1.16 -4.10 -24.02
CA ASN A 78 2.37 -4.72 -24.59
C ASN A 78 3.65 -3.99 -24.17
N PHE A 79 3.60 -2.66 -24.06
CA PHE A 79 4.71 -1.85 -23.60
C PHE A 79 5.07 -2.18 -22.15
N ILE A 80 4.08 -2.14 -21.24
CA ILE A 80 4.25 -2.47 -19.81
C ILE A 80 4.89 -3.85 -19.66
N LEU A 81 4.32 -4.89 -20.29
CA LEU A 81 4.82 -6.27 -20.18
C LEU A 81 6.26 -6.42 -20.68
N ARG A 82 6.61 -5.77 -21.80
CA ARG A 82 7.97 -5.80 -22.34
C ARG A 82 8.94 -5.00 -21.47
N GLN A 83 8.55 -3.86 -20.93
CA GLN A 83 9.41 -3.09 -20.04
C GLN A 83 9.61 -3.80 -18.69
N THR A 84 8.61 -4.51 -18.16
CA THR A 84 8.81 -5.35 -16.96
C THR A 84 9.91 -6.39 -17.17
N ALA A 85 10.02 -6.96 -18.37
CA ALA A 85 11.10 -7.91 -18.70
C ALA A 85 12.51 -7.27 -18.72
N HIS A 86 12.61 -5.98 -19.04
CA HIS A 86 13.88 -5.22 -19.09
C HIS A 86 14.23 -4.51 -17.78
N TYR A 87 13.34 -4.52 -16.79
CA TYR A 87 13.58 -3.82 -15.53
C TYR A 87 14.70 -4.51 -14.74
N GLU A 88 15.74 -3.78 -14.36
CA GLU A 88 16.89 -4.35 -13.62
C GLU A 88 16.93 -3.95 -12.14
N GLY A 89 15.81 -3.47 -11.60
CA GLY A 89 15.66 -3.21 -10.16
C GLY A 89 14.83 -4.28 -9.45
N SER A 90 14.53 -3.99 -8.19
CA SER A 90 13.96 -4.93 -7.22
C SER A 90 12.66 -4.44 -6.56
N THR A 91 12.23 -3.20 -6.82
CA THR A 91 11.08 -2.57 -6.13
C THR A 91 9.93 -2.28 -7.09
N THR A 92 8.71 -2.24 -6.55
CA THR A 92 7.52 -1.89 -7.36
C THR A 92 7.60 -0.45 -7.83
N GLU A 93 7.99 0.45 -6.94
CA GLU A 93 8.16 1.87 -7.18
C GLU A 93 9.17 2.12 -8.31
N GLY A 94 10.31 1.43 -8.28
CA GLY A 94 11.32 1.51 -9.33
C GLY A 94 10.83 0.96 -10.68
N LEU A 95 10.02 -0.10 -10.68
CA LEU A 95 9.38 -0.61 -11.90
C LEU A 95 8.44 0.44 -12.51
N LEU A 96 7.62 1.10 -11.69
CA LEU A 96 6.69 2.12 -12.18
C LEU A 96 7.41 3.34 -12.74
N ALA A 97 8.50 3.77 -12.10
CA ALA A 97 9.34 4.85 -12.59
C ALA A 97 9.97 4.49 -13.93
N PHE A 98 10.58 3.31 -14.02
CA PHE A 98 11.20 2.80 -15.25
C PHE A 98 10.22 2.74 -16.43
N ILE A 99 9.01 2.22 -16.20
CA ILE A 99 7.97 2.17 -17.24
C ILE A 99 7.57 3.58 -17.68
N SER A 100 7.35 4.49 -16.72
CA SER A 100 6.88 5.85 -16.98
C SER A 100 7.91 6.65 -17.78
N GLU A 101 9.17 6.64 -17.35
CA GLU A 101 10.28 7.30 -18.04
C GLU A 101 10.42 6.79 -19.48
N ARG A 102 10.50 5.47 -19.67
CA ARG A 102 10.60 4.85 -21.01
C ARG A 102 9.41 5.20 -21.89
N PHE A 103 8.20 5.26 -21.33
CA PHE A 103 7.00 5.60 -22.10
C PHE A 103 7.03 7.06 -22.55
N MET A 104 7.39 7.99 -21.67
CA MET A 104 7.50 9.41 -21.99
C MET A 104 8.68 9.72 -22.91
N GLU A 105 9.79 8.99 -22.81
CA GLU A 105 10.88 9.05 -23.80
C GLU A 105 10.39 8.62 -25.20
N ARG A 106 9.59 7.56 -25.27
CA ARG A 106 9.09 7.01 -26.54
C ARG A 106 8.01 7.85 -27.20
N TYR A 107 7.13 8.46 -26.39
CA TYR A 107 5.96 9.21 -26.84
C TYR A 107 6.04 10.66 -26.33
N SER A 108 6.75 11.49 -27.10
CA SER A 108 7.03 12.89 -26.75
C SER A 108 5.78 13.78 -26.65
N HIS A 109 4.67 13.39 -27.28
CA HIS A 109 3.39 14.10 -27.23
C HIS A 109 2.61 13.84 -25.94
N ILE A 110 3.09 13.00 -25.03
CA ILE A 110 2.44 12.74 -23.74
C ILE A 110 2.98 13.70 -22.69
N ASP A 111 2.06 14.40 -22.02
CA ASP A 111 2.37 15.43 -21.02
C ASP A 111 2.43 14.85 -19.60
N ALA A 112 1.60 13.85 -19.29
CA ALA A 112 1.60 13.22 -17.98
C ALA A 112 1.21 11.73 -18.03
N ILE A 113 1.70 10.99 -17.03
CA ILE A 113 1.34 9.60 -16.75
C ILE A 113 0.88 9.50 -15.31
N GLU A 114 -0.21 8.77 -15.07
CA GLU A 114 -0.57 8.25 -13.75
C GLU A 114 -0.52 6.73 -13.82
N ILE A 115 0.31 6.14 -12.96
CA ILE A 115 0.59 4.70 -12.93
C ILE A 115 0.45 4.20 -11.50
N ARG A 116 -0.21 3.04 -11.33
CA ARG A 116 -0.33 2.33 -10.06
C ARG A 116 -0.10 0.85 -10.27
N ALA A 117 0.53 0.19 -9.31
CA ALA A 117 0.64 -1.25 -9.28
C ALA A 117 0.29 -1.80 -7.91
N ASP A 118 -0.58 -2.81 -7.88
CA ASP A 118 -0.80 -3.65 -6.71
C ASP A 118 0.07 -4.91 -6.84
N ARG A 119 0.85 -5.24 -5.81
CA ARG A 119 1.60 -6.50 -5.76
C ARG A 119 0.64 -7.67 -5.71
N LEU A 120 1.00 -8.72 -6.42
CA LEU A 120 0.34 -10.00 -6.32
C LEU A 120 1.22 -10.89 -5.41
N PRO A 121 0.94 -10.97 -4.08
CA PRO A 121 1.73 -11.79 -3.16
C PRO A 121 1.66 -13.30 -3.43
N PHE A 122 2.82 -13.94 -3.42
CA PHE A 122 2.99 -15.39 -3.51
C PHE A 122 3.87 -15.83 -2.35
N ASN A 123 3.28 -16.55 -1.41
CA ASN A 123 4.00 -16.98 -0.21
C ASN A 123 4.63 -18.35 -0.47
N SER A 124 5.89 -18.53 -0.09
CA SER A 124 6.50 -19.86 -0.12
C SER A 124 5.68 -20.83 0.74
N VAL A 125 5.61 -22.08 0.30
CA VAL A 125 5.00 -23.15 1.10
C VAL A 125 6.10 -23.96 1.79
N THR A 126 5.86 -24.31 3.06
CA THR A 126 6.73 -25.22 3.79
C THR A 126 6.59 -26.62 3.22
N ILE A 127 7.72 -27.25 2.88
CA ILE A 127 7.79 -28.61 2.36
C ILE A 127 8.62 -29.50 3.29
N ALA A 128 8.34 -30.80 3.26
CA ALA A 128 9.19 -31.80 3.88
C ALA A 128 10.35 -32.16 2.93
N GLU A 129 11.57 -32.09 3.44
CA GLU A 129 12.79 -32.54 2.76
C GLU A 129 13.53 -33.49 3.69
N GLY A 130 13.33 -34.80 3.47
CA GLY A 130 13.77 -35.83 4.40
C GLY A 130 13.11 -35.65 5.78
N SER A 131 13.93 -35.42 6.80
CA SER A 131 13.48 -35.15 8.19
C SER A 131 13.46 -33.67 8.57
N SER A 132 13.70 -32.75 7.63
CA SER A 132 13.64 -31.30 7.84
C SER A 132 12.44 -30.66 7.13
N TRP A 133 12.07 -29.47 7.60
CA TRP A 133 11.05 -28.62 6.99
C TRP A 133 11.71 -27.35 6.46
N ASN A 134 11.52 -27.06 5.18
CA ASN A 134 12.14 -25.91 4.51
C ASN A 134 11.08 -25.15 3.69
N ASP A 135 11.31 -23.87 3.43
CA ASP A 135 10.49 -23.09 2.53
C ASP A 135 10.85 -23.39 1.06
N SER A 136 9.84 -23.76 0.28
CA SER A 136 10.01 -24.09 -1.14
C SER A 136 10.49 -22.88 -1.96
N GLN A 137 11.49 -23.11 -2.80
CA GLN A 137 11.94 -22.12 -3.80
C GLN A 137 11.23 -22.29 -5.16
N LEU A 138 10.27 -23.21 -5.25
CA LEU A 138 9.61 -23.61 -6.49
C LEU A 138 8.08 -23.56 -6.41
N VAL A 139 7.51 -23.83 -5.24
CA VAL A 139 6.06 -23.88 -5.01
C VAL A 139 5.65 -22.71 -4.14
N PHE A 140 4.70 -21.92 -4.63
CA PHE A 140 4.19 -20.75 -3.93
C PHE A 140 2.67 -20.77 -3.90
N ARG A 141 2.09 -20.34 -2.77
CA ARG A 141 0.65 -20.13 -2.61
C ARG A 141 0.32 -18.67 -2.91
N ARG A 142 -0.59 -18.45 -3.86
CA ARG A 142 -1.20 -17.12 -4.08
C ARG A 142 -1.89 -16.66 -2.80
N SER A 143 -1.44 -15.54 -2.22
CA SER A 143 -2.14 -14.89 -1.10
C SER A 143 -3.18 -13.91 -1.64
N HIS A 144 -4.31 -13.82 -0.93
CA HIS A 144 -5.37 -12.82 -1.16
C HIS A 144 -5.57 -11.91 0.06
N ASN A 145 -4.60 -11.93 0.99
CA ASN A 145 -4.62 -11.09 2.18
C ASN A 145 -4.08 -9.68 1.84
N GLU A 146 -3.40 -9.06 2.79
CA GLU A 146 -2.70 -7.80 2.59
C GLU A 146 -1.71 -7.86 1.43
N HIS A 147 -1.54 -6.72 0.76
CA HIS A 147 -0.59 -6.59 -0.33
C HIS A 147 -0.05 -5.17 -0.42
N ALA A 148 1.22 -5.08 -0.82
CA ALA A 148 1.84 -3.80 -1.12
C ALA A 148 1.33 -3.21 -2.43
N SER A 149 1.36 -1.89 -2.55
CA SER A 149 1.09 -1.19 -3.80
C SER A 149 1.92 0.08 -3.88
N ALA A 150 2.08 0.61 -5.08
CA ALA A 150 2.69 1.90 -5.31
C ALA A 150 1.91 2.68 -6.35
N SER A 151 1.88 4.01 -6.23
CA SER A 151 1.32 4.90 -7.22
C SER A 151 2.24 6.09 -7.49
N GLN A 152 2.25 6.57 -8.73
CA GLN A 152 3.09 7.66 -9.19
C GLN A 152 2.39 8.50 -10.23
N LYS A 153 2.70 9.79 -10.23
CA LYS A 153 2.33 10.73 -11.28
C LYS A 153 3.58 11.39 -11.85
N TRP A 154 3.78 11.21 -13.15
CA TRP A 154 4.88 11.81 -13.88
C TRP A 154 4.36 12.91 -14.78
N ILE A 155 5.07 14.05 -14.82
CA ILE A 155 4.71 15.21 -15.63
C ILE A 155 5.92 15.64 -16.44
N ARG A 156 5.69 15.95 -17.72
CA ARG A 156 6.67 16.58 -18.58
C ARG A 156 6.72 18.08 -18.28
N THR A 157 7.90 18.56 -17.95
CA THR A 157 8.19 19.99 -17.86
C THR A 157 8.98 20.43 -19.10
N ALA A 158 9.26 21.72 -19.22
CA ALA A 158 10.03 22.25 -20.35
C ALA A 158 11.43 21.62 -20.48
N ASN A 159 12.04 21.20 -19.37
CA ASN A 159 13.45 20.81 -19.32
C ASN A 159 13.68 19.35 -18.87
N SER A 160 12.68 18.67 -18.32
CA SER A 160 12.82 17.31 -17.80
C SER A 160 11.49 16.60 -17.56
N LEU A 161 11.55 15.29 -17.28
CA LEU A 161 10.47 14.55 -16.64
C LEU A 161 10.56 14.74 -15.12
N GLN A 162 9.42 14.97 -14.49
CA GLN A 162 9.32 15.17 -13.04
C GLN A 162 8.34 14.16 -12.44
N LEU A 163 8.75 13.49 -11.36
CA LEU A 163 7.85 12.75 -10.48
C LEU A 163 7.13 13.77 -9.57
N ALA A 164 5.86 14.01 -9.86
CA ALA A 164 5.06 15.04 -9.19
C ALA A 164 4.37 14.52 -7.92
N GLU A 165 3.98 13.25 -7.92
CA GLU A 165 3.33 12.58 -6.79
C GLU A 165 3.86 11.14 -6.72
N HIS A 166 4.17 10.63 -5.53
CA HIS A 166 4.52 9.24 -5.28
C HIS A 166 3.96 8.79 -3.92
N GLU A 167 3.47 7.56 -3.86
CA GLU A 167 2.97 6.96 -2.63
C GLU A 167 3.20 5.44 -2.67
N SER A 168 3.71 4.90 -1.59
CA SER A 168 3.77 3.45 -1.32
C SER A 168 2.66 3.11 -0.32
N ALA A 169 2.11 1.90 -0.40
CA ALA A 169 1.06 1.49 0.51
C ALA A 169 1.05 -0.01 0.82
N LEU A 170 0.47 -0.36 1.96
CA LEU A 170 0.09 -1.70 2.35
C LEU A 170 -1.41 -1.71 2.62
N SER A 171 -2.15 -2.47 1.82
CA SER A 171 -3.62 -2.46 1.81
C SER A 171 -4.20 -3.80 2.26
N HIS A 172 -5.46 -3.79 2.72
CA HIS A 172 -6.23 -4.97 3.14
C HIS A 172 -5.65 -5.73 4.34
N ILE A 173 -4.94 -5.04 5.24
CA ILE A 173 -4.53 -5.63 6.52
C ILE A 173 -5.79 -5.88 7.35
N GLN A 174 -5.93 -7.07 7.93
CA GLN A 174 -7.05 -7.43 8.79
C GLN A 174 -6.53 -8.05 10.09
N LEU A 175 -6.71 -7.35 11.21
CA LEU A 175 -6.15 -7.77 12.49
C LEU A 175 -7.20 -7.75 13.58
N ILE A 176 -7.29 -8.86 14.31
CA ILE A 176 -8.10 -8.96 15.51
C ILE A 176 -7.21 -9.11 16.73
N LYS A 177 -7.43 -8.24 17.72
CA LYS A 177 -6.85 -8.39 19.06
C LYS A 177 -7.96 -8.82 20.01
N VAL A 178 -7.89 -10.07 20.44
CA VAL A 178 -8.98 -10.73 21.18
C VAL A 178 -9.29 -10.15 22.55
N ARG A 179 -8.38 -9.35 23.13
CA ARG A 179 -8.53 -8.67 24.43
C ARG A 179 -7.54 -7.52 24.58
N GLY A 180 -7.69 -6.71 25.63
CA GLY A 180 -6.82 -5.57 25.91
C GLY A 180 -7.13 -4.37 25.00
N SER A 181 -8.39 -4.23 24.61
CA SER A 181 -8.90 -3.07 23.87
C SER A 181 -10.16 -2.56 24.55
N SER A 182 -10.22 -1.28 24.84
CA SER A 182 -11.37 -0.64 25.49
C SER A 182 -11.95 0.45 24.60
N PHE A 183 -13.18 0.88 24.89
CA PHE A 183 -13.84 2.01 24.27
C PHE A 183 -14.94 2.54 25.21
N TYR A 184 -14.62 3.58 25.96
CA TYR A 184 -15.48 4.22 26.95
C TYR A 184 -15.18 5.73 27.02
N GLY A 185 -16.00 6.51 27.71
CA GLY A 185 -15.83 7.96 27.83
C GLY A 185 -16.16 8.76 26.57
N PHE A 186 -16.84 8.15 25.60
CA PHE A 186 -17.37 8.85 24.43
C PHE A 186 -18.61 9.69 24.79
N VAL A 187 -18.95 10.66 23.93
CA VAL A 187 -20.11 11.53 24.10
C VAL A 187 -21.38 10.70 24.28
N ARG A 188 -22.22 11.08 25.25
CA ARG A 188 -23.50 10.45 25.52
C ARG A 188 -24.63 11.45 25.38
N ASP A 189 -25.53 11.18 24.46
CA ASP A 189 -26.68 11.99 24.11
C ASP A 189 -27.87 11.12 23.67
N GLU A 190 -28.93 11.72 23.14
CA GLU A 190 -30.13 11.03 22.68
C GLU A 190 -29.90 10.02 21.53
N TYR A 191 -28.73 10.04 20.87
CA TYR A 191 -28.38 9.12 19.78
C TYR A 191 -27.54 7.93 20.27
N THR A 192 -27.13 7.92 21.54
CA THR A 192 -26.13 6.98 22.05
C THR A 192 -26.75 5.69 22.56
N THR A 193 -26.73 4.63 21.73
CA THR A 193 -27.16 3.27 22.13
C THR A 193 -26.00 2.33 22.46
N LEU A 194 -24.77 2.69 22.09
CA LEU A 194 -23.59 1.85 22.28
C LEU A 194 -23.24 1.80 23.79
N PRO A 195 -23.16 0.60 24.41
CA PRO A 195 -22.61 0.46 25.74
C PRO A 195 -21.11 0.76 25.73
N GLU A 196 -20.61 1.27 26.85
CA GLU A 196 -19.17 1.32 27.07
C GLU A 196 -18.61 -0.10 27.14
N SER A 197 -17.41 -0.28 26.62
CA SER A 197 -16.68 -1.55 26.67
C SER A 197 -15.31 -1.31 27.30
N TYR A 198 -15.00 -2.08 28.34
CA TYR A 198 -13.71 -2.02 29.03
C TYR A 198 -12.75 -3.11 28.55
N ASP A 199 -13.27 -4.11 27.84
CA ASP A 199 -12.51 -5.09 27.06
C ASP A 199 -13.38 -5.58 25.89
N ARG A 200 -12.79 -5.72 24.70
CA ARG A 200 -13.45 -6.26 23.51
C ARG A 200 -12.45 -6.84 22.51
N PRO A 201 -12.86 -7.82 21.68
CA PRO A 201 -12.06 -8.31 20.56
C PRO A 201 -12.04 -7.28 19.43
N LEU A 202 -11.15 -6.29 19.52
CA LEU A 202 -11.07 -5.22 18.52
C LEU A 202 -10.59 -5.80 17.18
N PHE A 203 -11.47 -5.77 16.18
CA PHE A 203 -11.16 -6.20 14.82
C PHE A 203 -11.07 -4.98 13.90
N ILE A 204 -9.90 -4.78 13.30
CA ILE A 204 -9.61 -3.64 12.45
C ILE A 204 -9.24 -4.09 11.05
N PHE A 205 -9.72 -3.36 10.05
CA PHE A 205 -9.11 -3.34 8.72
C PHE A 205 -8.26 -2.09 8.60
N LEU A 206 -7.05 -2.22 8.04
CA LEU A 206 -6.11 -1.12 7.87
C LEU A 206 -5.57 -1.06 6.44
N HIS A 207 -5.47 0.17 5.95
CA HIS A 207 -4.61 0.56 4.84
C HIS A 207 -3.62 1.59 5.38
N ILE A 208 -2.34 1.38 5.08
CA ILE A 208 -1.24 2.24 5.52
C ILE A 208 -0.55 2.73 4.26
N PHE A 209 -0.41 4.04 4.14
CA PHE A 209 0.24 4.71 3.02
C PHE A 209 1.42 5.51 3.55
N TRP A 210 2.50 5.62 2.78
CA TRP A 210 3.64 6.44 3.15
C TRP A 210 4.28 7.08 1.93
N THR A 211 4.85 8.25 2.16
CA THR A 211 5.64 8.98 1.16
C THR A 211 7.02 9.24 1.70
N TYR A 212 8.00 9.19 0.81
CA TYR A 212 9.40 9.51 1.12
C TYR A 212 9.64 11.02 0.97
N GLU A 213 10.52 11.58 1.80
CA GLU A 213 11.04 12.93 1.61
C GLU A 213 11.83 13.03 0.29
N HIS A 214 12.61 11.99 -0.01
CA HIS A 214 13.32 11.83 -1.27
C HIS A 214 12.78 10.61 -2.02
N ALA A 215 12.01 10.85 -3.08
CA ALA A 215 11.32 9.80 -3.82
C ALA A 215 12.27 8.69 -4.32
N GLU A 216 13.52 9.05 -4.63
CA GLU A 216 14.53 8.13 -5.14
C GLU A 216 14.84 6.98 -4.16
N ASP A 217 14.64 7.18 -2.86
CA ASP A 217 14.82 6.15 -1.84
C ASP A 217 13.78 5.01 -1.99
N ALA A 218 12.62 5.31 -2.57
CA ALA A 218 11.62 4.30 -2.96
C ALA A 218 11.98 3.62 -4.29
N LEU A 219 12.50 4.40 -5.25
CA LEU A 219 12.75 3.96 -6.62
C LEU A 219 13.95 3.00 -6.73
N ASP A 220 14.95 3.16 -5.87
CA ASP A 220 16.18 2.36 -5.90
C ASP A 220 16.59 1.90 -4.51
N SER A 221 16.32 0.62 -4.22
CA SER A 221 16.68 0.03 -2.93
C SER A 221 18.18 -0.01 -2.64
N ARG A 222 19.04 0.11 -3.67
CA ARG A 222 20.50 0.12 -3.50
C ARG A 222 21.00 1.36 -2.77
N ARG A 223 20.16 2.40 -2.65
CA ARG A 223 20.42 3.58 -1.81
C ARG A 223 20.41 3.27 -0.32
N GLY A 224 19.89 2.10 0.08
CA GLY A 224 19.90 1.62 1.47
C GLY A 224 18.80 2.20 2.36
N ASN A 225 17.94 3.07 1.82
CA ASN A 225 16.86 3.77 2.54
C ASN A 225 15.46 3.24 2.18
N TYR A 226 15.35 2.15 1.43
CA TYR A 226 14.04 1.58 1.10
C TYR A 226 13.31 1.08 2.34
N VAL A 227 12.03 1.42 2.45
CA VAL A 227 11.11 0.98 3.50
C VAL A 227 10.22 -0.12 2.91
N PRO A 228 10.47 -1.40 3.26
CA PRO A 228 9.64 -2.50 2.80
C PRO A 228 8.31 -2.55 3.55
N SER A 229 7.25 -2.91 2.83
CA SER A 229 5.89 -3.01 3.39
C SER A 229 5.78 -4.02 4.54
N GLU A 230 6.62 -5.04 4.54
CA GLU A 230 6.68 -6.13 5.52
C GLU A 230 7.18 -5.62 6.88
N GLN A 231 8.10 -4.65 6.89
CA GLN A 231 8.53 -4.04 8.15
C GLN A 231 7.45 -3.08 8.71
N ILE A 232 6.70 -2.40 7.84
CA ILE A 232 5.53 -1.58 8.23
C ILE A 232 4.44 -2.47 8.84
N HIS A 233 4.16 -3.61 8.21
CA HIS A 233 3.24 -4.64 8.68
C HIS A 233 3.63 -5.14 10.08
N ASP A 234 4.88 -5.54 10.28
CA ASP A 234 5.35 -6.09 11.55
C ASP A 234 5.35 -5.05 12.68
N LEU A 235 5.62 -3.77 12.36
CA LEU A 235 5.46 -2.67 13.31
C LEU A 235 4.00 -2.50 13.74
N ALA A 236 3.06 -2.52 12.78
CA ALA A 236 1.63 -2.42 13.09
C ALA A 236 1.18 -3.59 13.98
N HIS A 237 1.65 -4.81 13.71
CA HIS A 237 1.36 -5.99 14.52
C HIS A 237 1.88 -5.86 15.94
N THR A 238 3.16 -5.48 16.05
CA THR A 238 3.85 -5.32 17.34
C THR A 238 3.15 -4.27 18.20
N LEU A 239 2.79 -3.12 17.62
CA LEU A 239 2.14 -2.06 18.36
C LEU A 239 0.70 -2.40 18.71
N PHE A 240 -0.03 -3.07 17.82
CA PHE A 240 -1.37 -3.52 18.16
C PHE A 240 -1.32 -4.55 19.31
N HIS A 241 -0.34 -5.44 19.32
CA HIS A 241 -0.11 -6.37 20.42
C HIS A 241 0.20 -5.63 21.74
N LEU A 242 1.14 -4.68 21.74
CA LEU A 242 1.61 -3.99 22.96
C LEU A 242 0.61 -2.97 23.52
N ALA A 243 -0.18 -2.30 22.68
CA ALA A 243 -1.04 -1.22 23.12
C ALA A 243 -2.30 -1.72 23.85
N ASN A 244 -2.54 -1.27 25.09
CA ASN A 244 -3.88 -1.31 25.69
C ASN A 244 -4.71 -0.18 25.07
N SER A 245 -5.24 -0.43 23.87
CA SER A 245 -5.76 0.66 23.04
C SER A 245 -7.14 1.14 23.52
N PRO A 246 -7.33 2.44 23.80
CA PRO A 246 -8.63 3.01 24.14
C PRO A 246 -9.50 3.31 22.90
N SER A 247 -8.93 3.28 21.69
CA SER A 247 -9.65 3.53 20.44
C SER A 247 -8.81 3.18 19.21
N ILE A 248 -9.43 3.05 18.02
CA ILE A 248 -8.67 2.85 16.77
C ILE A 248 -7.85 4.11 16.45
N GLN A 249 -8.40 5.30 16.72
CA GLN A 249 -7.72 6.59 16.54
C GLN A 249 -6.38 6.62 17.30
N TYR A 250 -6.39 6.21 18.57
CA TYR A 250 -5.18 6.15 19.36
C TYR A 250 -4.18 5.13 18.79
N LEU A 251 -4.66 3.95 18.42
CA LEU A 251 -3.81 2.90 17.84
C LEU A 251 -3.09 3.37 16.58
N ILE A 252 -3.81 3.91 15.60
CA ILE A 252 -3.19 4.33 14.32
C ILE A 252 -2.23 5.51 14.52
N TYR A 253 -2.47 6.39 15.48
CA TYR A 253 -1.51 7.44 15.86
C TYR A 253 -0.21 6.84 16.40
N GLN A 254 -0.28 5.85 17.31
CA GLN A 254 0.92 5.18 17.84
C GLN A 254 1.67 4.41 16.75
N ILE A 255 0.96 3.74 15.84
CA ILE A 255 1.56 3.07 14.68
C ILE A 255 2.28 4.09 13.79
N GLY A 256 1.62 5.18 13.43
CA GLY A 256 2.22 6.25 12.62
C GLY A 256 3.47 6.85 13.28
N LYS A 257 3.41 7.14 14.58
CA LYS A 257 4.54 7.66 15.35
C LYS A 257 5.73 6.71 15.27
N SER A 258 5.51 5.43 15.53
CA SER A 258 6.58 4.43 15.46
C SER A 258 7.16 4.28 14.05
N ILE A 259 6.32 4.27 13.01
CA ILE A 259 6.80 4.16 11.62
C ILE A 259 7.71 5.34 11.29
N LEU A 260 7.28 6.57 11.56
CA LEU A 260 8.08 7.75 11.26
C LEU A 260 9.36 7.78 12.10
N THR A 261 9.32 7.39 13.38
CA THR A 261 10.53 7.29 14.21
C THR A 261 11.51 6.23 13.68
N THR A 262 11.02 5.07 13.25
CA THR A 262 11.86 3.98 12.73
C THR A 262 12.47 4.32 11.36
N PHE A 263 11.74 5.02 10.50
CA PHE A 263 12.14 5.32 9.13
C PHE A 263 12.26 6.83 8.91
N PRO A 264 13.38 7.48 9.32
CA PRO A 264 13.56 8.93 9.25
C PRO A 264 13.41 9.54 7.85
N GLN A 265 13.60 8.74 6.80
CA GLN A 265 13.47 9.14 5.39
C GLN A 265 12.03 9.33 4.89
N LEU A 266 11.03 8.92 5.68
CA LEU A 266 9.60 9.14 5.35
C LEU A 266 9.16 10.54 5.73
N SER A 267 8.38 11.22 4.88
CA SER A 267 7.82 12.55 5.16
C SER A 267 6.48 12.47 5.92
N GLU A 268 5.64 11.51 5.56
CA GLU A 268 4.34 11.26 6.19
C GLU A 268 3.91 9.79 6.10
N VAL A 269 2.97 9.44 6.98
CA VAL A 269 2.24 8.17 6.97
C VAL A 269 0.75 8.48 7.09
N ARG A 270 -0.06 7.92 6.20
CA ARG A 270 -1.51 8.08 6.17
C ARG A 270 -2.19 6.73 6.41
N PHE A 271 -3.32 6.77 7.11
CA PHE A 271 -4.11 5.61 7.46
C PHE A 271 -5.53 5.76 6.95
N GLU A 272 -6.08 4.65 6.46
CA GLU A 272 -7.52 4.44 6.37
C GLU A 272 -7.85 3.17 7.15
N SER A 273 -8.83 3.23 8.04
CA SER A 273 -9.17 2.11 8.92
C SER A 273 -10.66 1.86 9.00
N ASN A 274 -11.06 0.62 9.27
CA ASN A 274 -12.44 0.26 9.59
C ASN A 274 -12.50 -0.49 10.92
N ASN A 275 -13.55 -0.21 11.70
CA ASN A 275 -13.94 -1.03 12.84
C ASN A 275 -14.87 -2.16 12.35
N ARG A 276 -14.40 -3.40 12.46
CA ARG A 276 -15.12 -4.64 12.10
C ARG A 276 -15.38 -5.53 13.32
N THR A 277 -15.32 -4.95 14.52
CA THR A 277 -15.49 -5.70 15.78
C THR A 277 -16.82 -6.45 15.80
N TRP A 278 -16.77 -7.71 16.18
CA TRP A 278 -17.92 -8.59 16.28
C TRP A 278 -18.91 -8.17 17.37
N GLU A 279 -20.18 -8.57 17.20
CA GLU A 279 -21.21 -8.49 18.24
C GLU A 279 -21.08 -9.68 19.19
N THR A 280 -21.15 -9.46 20.50
CA THR A 280 -21.11 -10.54 21.49
C THR A 280 -22.44 -11.31 21.54
N VAL A 281 -22.36 -12.64 21.49
CA VAL A 281 -23.49 -13.56 21.71
C VAL A 281 -23.43 -14.17 23.11
N MET A 282 -22.23 -14.54 23.56
CA MET A 282 -21.95 -15.02 24.90
C MET A 282 -20.68 -14.36 25.42
N GLU A 283 -20.80 -13.60 26.50
CA GLU A 283 -19.67 -12.97 27.17
C GLU A 283 -18.74 -14.03 27.77
N PRO A 284 -17.41 -13.85 27.71
CA PRO A 284 -16.48 -14.71 28.40
C PRO A 284 -16.55 -14.49 29.92
N GLU A 285 -16.42 -15.56 30.70
CA GLU A 285 -16.46 -15.48 32.18
C GLU A 285 -15.31 -14.61 32.75
N HIS A 286 -14.16 -14.61 32.07
CA HIS A 286 -13.00 -13.76 32.34
C HIS A 286 -12.21 -13.55 31.04
N SER A 287 -11.22 -12.65 31.04
CA SER A 287 -10.47 -12.22 29.83
C SER A 287 -9.63 -13.30 29.10
N ALA A 288 -9.67 -14.55 29.56
CA ALA A 288 -9.01 -15.70 28.94
C ALA A 288 -9.96 -16.91 28.79
N ALA A 289 -11.24 -16.72 29.10
CA ALA A 289 -12.28 -17.72 28.90
C ALA A 289 -12.81 -17.65 27.47
N ALA A 290 -13.49 -18.71 27.05
CA ALA A 290 -14.18 -18.71 25.77
C ALA A 290 -15.35 -17.71 25.79
N GLY A 291 -15.49 -16.94 24.72
CA GLY A 291 -16.67 -16.16 24.39
C GLY A 291 -17.19 -16.56 23.01
N VAL A 292 -18.45 -16.24 22.72
CA VAL A 292 -19.06 -16.46 21.40
C VAL A 292 -19.45 -15.12 20.82
N PHE A 293 -19.03 -14.86 19.59
CA PHE A 293 -19.26 -13.62 18.87
C PHE A 293 -19.83 -13.89 17.48
N THR A 294 -20.45 -12.90 16.85
CA THR A 294 -20.99 -12.98 15.50
C THR A 294 -20.73 -11.71 14.71
N GLU A 295 -20.83 -11.78 13.38
CA GLU A 295 -20.65 -10.60 12.52
C GLU A 295 -21.65 -9.50 12.87
N PRO A 296 -21.22 -8.22 12.93
CA PRO A 296 -22.12 -7.12 13.19
C PRO A 296 -23.02 -6.86 11.97
N ARG A 297 -23.97 -5.95 12.16
CA ARG A 297 -24.68 -5.34 11.01
C ARG A 297 -23.70 -4.69 10.03
N PRO A 298 -24.09 -4.49 8.74
CA PRO A 298 -23.20 -3.93 7.73
C PRO A 298 -22.50 -2.58 8.04
N PRO A 299 -23.09 -1.62 8.79
CA PRO A 299 -22.42 -0.37 9.11
C PRO A 299 -21.10 -0.57 9.86
N TYR A 300 -20.07 0.16 9.45
CA TYR A 300 -18.77 0.14 10.10
C TYR A 300 -18.29 1.56 10.37
N GLY A 301 -17.64 1.76 11.52
CA GLY A 301 -16.91 3.00 11.79
C GLY A 301 -15.62 3.03 10.96
N PHE A 302 -15.21 4.22 10.50
CA PHE A 302 -13.94 4.38 9.78
C PHE A 302 -13.18 5.62 10.27
N GLN A 303 -11.86 5.60 10.10
CA GLN A 303 -10.99 6.73 10.41
C GLN A 303 -10.01 6.94 9.26
N GLY A 304 -9.81 8.21 8.90
CA GLY A 304 -8.73 8.67 8.03
C GLY A 304 -7.83 9.60 8.83
N PHE A 305 -6.52 9.38 8.80
CA PHE A 305 -5.58 10.18 9.57
C PHE A 305 -4.20 10.19 8.91
N THR A 306 -3.58 11.36 8.82
CA THR A 306 -2.20 11.53 8.35
C THR A 306 -1.35 12.03 9.50
N LEU A 307 -0.19 11.39 9.69
CA LEU A 307 0.85 11.84 10.58
C LEU A 307 2.04 12.29 9.74
N THR A 308 2.55 13.47 10.03
CA THR A 308 3.70 14.09 9.37
C THR A 308 4.90 14.14 10.30
N ARG A 309 6.07 14.48 9.77
CA ARG A 309 7.27 14.75 10.58
C ARG A 309 7.06 15.80 11.66
N ALA A 310 6.24 16.82 11.41
CA ALA A 310 6.00 17.91 12.38
C ALA A 310 5.33 17.37 13.65
N ASP A 311 4.43 16.39 13.52
CA ASP A 311 3.71 15.78 14.65
C ASP A 311 4.64 14.99 15.60
N LEU A 312 5.83 14.58 15.14
CA LEU A 312 6.84 13.96 16.01
C LEU A 312 7.55 14.97 16.90
N ILE A 313 7.73 16.20 16.42
CA ILE A 313 8.51 17.25 17.09
C ILE A 313 7.65 17.94 18.16
N GLU A 314 6.35 18.14 17.88
CA GLU A 314 5.42 18.80 18.82
C GLU A 314 4.97 17.88 19.98
N GLY A 315 5.28 16.59 19.90
CA GLY A 315 4.88 15.57 20.87
C GLY A 315 5.98 15.11 21.85
N GLU A 316 7.10 15.83 21.92
CA GLU A 316 8.13 15.77 22.99
C GLU A 316 7.96 16.93 23.97
#